data_AF-A0ABD0QXW8-F1
#
_entry.id   AF-A0ABD0QXW8-F1
#
_cell.length_a   1.000
_cell.length_b   1.000
_cell.length_c   1.000
_cell.angle_alpha   90.00
_cell.angle_beta   90.00
_cell.angle_gamma   90.00
#
_symmetry.space_group_name_H-M   'P 1'
#
loop_
_entity.id
_entity.type
_entity.pdbx_description
1 polymer ?
#
loop_
_entity_poly.entity_id
_entity_poly.type
_entity_poly.pdbx_seq_one_letter_code
_entity_poly.pdbx_strand_id
1 'polypeptide(L)' 'LVLSTCMLVILLHGVEPAVPLEEFYPFGLDEGDSQTIEQDDGGSGLVAISVAFPFFGERHNGLYVSIDC' A
#
# COMPACT_ATOMS: atom_id res chain seq x y z
N LEU A 1 -27.36 -21.73 -3.18
CA LEU A 1 -26.46 -21.97 -2.03
C LEU A 1 -25.00 -22.07 -2.49
N VAL A 2 -24.64 -23.03 -3.35
CA VAL A 2 -23.26 -23.20 -3.86
C VAL A 2 -22.67 -21.95 -4.54
N LEU A 3 -23.47 -21.25 -5.36
CA LEU A 3 -23.04 -19.99 -6.01
C LEU A 3 -22.82 -18.83 -5.01
N SER A 4 -23.62 -18.81 -3.94
CA SER A 4 -23.55 -17.79 -2.88
C SER A 4 -22.34 -18.02 -1.98
N THR A 5 -22.01 -19.29 -1.71
CA THR A 5 -20.81 -19.66 -0.98
C THR A 5 -19.56 -19.42 -1.84
N CYS A 6 -19.60 -19.69 -3.15
CA CYS A 6 -18.49 -19.36 -4.06
C CYS A 6 -18.24 -17.84 -4.11
N MET A 7 -19.28 -17.02 -4.18
CA MET A 7 -19.13 -15.55 -4.13
C MET A 7 -18.51 -15.07 -2.81
N LEU A 8 -18.95 -15.61 -1.67
CA LEU A 8 -18.38 -15.29 -0.36
C LEU A 8 -16.91 -15.72 -0.26
N VAL A 9 -16.57 -16.90 -0.80
CA VAL A 9 -15.20 -17.42 -0.88
C VAL A 9 -14.35 -16.52 -1.77
N ILE A 10 -14.82 -16.11 -2.96
CA ILE A 10 -14.08 -15.20 -3.86
C ILE A 10 -13.88 -13.82 -3.21
N LEU A 11 -14.88 -13.29 -2.51
CA LEU A 11 -14.77 -12.04 -1.73
C LEU A 11 -13.76 -12.15 -0.57
N LEU A 12 -13.63 -13.32 0.07
CA LEU A 12 -12.61 -13.57 1.09
C LEU A 12 -11.21 -13.80 0.50
N HIS A 13 -11.11 -14.44 -0.66
CA HIS A 13 -9.84 -14.80 -1.31
C HIS A 13 -9.26 -13.68 -2.18
N GLY A 14 -10.03 -12.64 -2.49
CA GLY A 14 -9.58 -11.47 -3.25
C GLY A 14 -8.82 -10.43 -2.41
N VAL A 15 -8.55 -10.72 -1.13
CA VAL A 15 -7.76 -9.86 -0.26
C VAL A 15 -6.43 -10.55 0.03
N GLU A 16 -5.43 -10.24 -0.79
CA GLU A 16 -4.04 -10.52 -0.44
C GLU A 16 -3.76 -9.81 0.90
N PRO A 17 -3.42 -10.54 1.98
CA PRO A 17 -3.08 -9.93 3.25
C PRO A 17 -1.83 -9.05 3.07
N ALA A 18 -1.75 -7.95 3.81
CA ALA A 18 -0.53 -7.17 3.82
C ALA A 18 0.62 -8.01 4.37
N VAL A 19 1.77 -7.96 3.70
CA VAL A 19 3.00 -8.63 4.13
C VAL A 19 3.38 -8.07 5.52
N PRO A 20 3.69 -8.93 6.52
CA PRO A 20 4.16 -8.49 7.83
C PRO A 20 5.47 -7.71 7.74
N LEU A 21 5.71 -6.74 8.65
CA LEU A 21 6.90 -5.90 8.61
C LEU A 21 8.20 -6.71 8.71
N GLU A 22 8.15 -7.83 9.45
CA GLU A 22 9.28 -8.72 9.69
C GLU A 22 9.70 -9.52 8.46
N GLU A 23 8.85 -9.61 7.43
CA GLU A 23 9.16 -10.25 6.15
C GLU A 23 9.82 -9.29 5.14
N PHE A 24 9.88 -7.99 5.43
CA PHE A 24 10.58 -7.03 4.58
C PHE A 24 12.09 -7.12 4.76
N TYR A 25 12.82 -6.67 3.74
CA TYR A 25 14.25 -6.43 3.86
C TYR A 25 14.53 -5.41 4.98
N PRO A 26 15.52 -5.62 5.87
CA PRO A 26 15.79 -4.70 6.97
C PRO A 26 16.01 -3.26 6.48
N PHE A 27 15.36 -2.30 7.11
CA PHE A 27 15.42 -0.88 6.75
C PHE A 27 15.34 0.00 8.00
N GLY A 28 15.73 1.26 7.87
CA GLY A 28 15.72 2.26 8.93
C GLY A 28 17.12 2.64 9.43
N LEU A 29 17.16 3.66 10.29
CA LEU A 29 18.42 4.20 10.83
C LEU A 29 19.26 3.14 11.55
N ASP A 30 18.61 2.21 12.24
CA ASP A 30 19.27 1.11 12.96
C ASP A 30 19.95 0.10 12.00
N GLU A 31 19.45 0.01 10.77
CA GLU A 31 20.00 -0.82 9.69
C GLU A 31 21.00 -0.05 8.80
N GLY A 32 21.32 1.20 9.15
CA GLY A 32 22.31 2.03 8.46
C GLY A 32 21.76 2.89 7.32
N ASP A 33 20.44 3.00 7.18
CA ASP A 33 19.84 3.91 6.21
C ASP A 33 20.05 5.38 6.59
N SER A 34 19.98 6.26 5.60
CA SER A 34 20.04 7.71 5.80
C SER A 34 18.78 8.39 5.25
N GLN A 35 18.30 9.40 5.98
CA GLN A 35 17.14 10.17 5.53
C GLN A 35 17.57 11.18 4.46
N THR A 36 16.91 11.14 3.31
CA THR A 36 17.04 12.17 2.28
C THR A 36 16.30 13.44 2.69
N ILE A 37 16.77 14.59 2.18
CA ILE A 37 16.09 15.87 2.35
C ILE A 37 14.71 15.77 1.68
N GLU A 38 13.67 16.36 2.29
CA GLU A 38 12.34 16.44 1.68
C GLU A 38 12.45 17.12 0.31
N GLN A 39 12.12 16.38 -0.76
CA GLN A 39 12.19 16.85 -2.15
C GLN A 39 10.81 17.10 -2.76
N ASP A 40 9.74 17.02 -1.97
CA ASP A 40 8.38 17.30 -2.44
C ASP A 40 8.24 18.80 -2.70
N ASP A 41 8.31 19.19 -3.96
CA ASP A 41 8.14 20.57 -4.45
C ASP A 41 6.67 20.93 -4.67
N GLY A 42 5.75 19.99 -4.41
CA GLY A 42 4.31 20.18 -4.49
C GLY A 42 3.59 18.90 -4.93
N GLY A 43 3.10 18.12 -3.98
CA GLY A 43 2.27 16.97 -4.25
C GLY A 43 0.81 17.30 -4.60
N SER A 44 0.16 16.42 -5.36
CA SER A 44 -1.29 16.40 -5.45
C SER A 44 -1.93 16.18 -4.08
N GLY A 45 -3.21 16.51 -3.92
CA GLY A 45 -4.02 15.90 -2.86
C GLY A 45 -4.13 14.37 -3.06
N LEU A 46 -4.68 13.66 -2.08
CA LEU A 46 -4.90 12.21 -2.19
C LEU A 46 -5.79 11.89 -3.41
N VAL A 47 -5.25 11.15 -4.37
CA VAL A 47 -5.96 10.68 -5.56
C VAL A 47 -6.47 9.27 -5.30
N ALA A 48 -7.79 9.07 -5.33
CA ALA A 48 -8.39 7.75 -5.16
C ALA A 48 -8.05 6.81 -6.33
N ILE A 49 -7.80 5.54 -6.04
CA ILE A 49 -7.52 4.50 -7.04
C ILE A 49 -8.61 3.43 -7.01
N SER A 50 -8.86 2.79 -8.16
CA SER A 50 -9.94 1.81 -8.32
C SER A 50 -9.67 0.46 -7.65
N VAL A 51 -8.39 0.14 -7.41
CA VAL A 51 -7.96 -1.11 -6.78
C VAL A 51 -7.02 -0.76 -5.63
N ALA A 52 -7.41 -1.13 -4.42
CA ALA A 52 -6.56 -0.97 -3.24
C ALA A 52 -5.39 -1.95 -3.30
N PHE A 53 -4.22 -1.54 -2.82
CA PHE A 53 -3.03 -2.39 -2.76
C PHE A 53 -2.49 -2.48 -1.32
N PRO A 54 -1.93 -3.63 -0.92
CA PRO A 54 -1.25 -3.76 0.35
C PRO A 54 0.14 -3.10 0.29
N PHE A 55 0.49 -2.32 1.30
CA PHE A 55 1.82 -1.74 1.49
C PHE A 55 2.06 -1.43 2.98
N PHE A 56 3.18 -1.90 3.54
CA PHE A 56 3.56 -1.76 4.95
C PHE A 56 2.44 -2.13 5.95
N GLY A 57 1.90 -3.34 5.86
CA GLY A 57 0.87 -3.81 6.80
C GLY A 57 -0.53 -3.20 6.62
N GLU A 58 -0.68 -2.20 5.75
CA GLU A 58 -1.96 -1.51 5.52
C GLU A 58 -2.43 -1.60 4.06
N ARG A 59 -3.75 -1.40 3.86
CA ARG A 59 -4.35 -1.27 2.53
C ARG A 59 -4.53 0.20 2.19
N HIS A 60 -3.93 0.61 1.08
CA HIS A 60 -3.99 1.97 0.59
C HIS A 60 -5.03 2.08 -0.53
N ASN A 61 -5.89 3.10 -0.45
CA ASN A 61 -6.97 3.36 -1.41
C ASN A 61 -6.71 4.61 -2.28
N GLY A 62 -5.51 5.18 -2.20
CA GLY A 62 -5.15 6.36 -2.97
C GLY A 62 -3.64 6.60 -2.99
N LEU A 63 -3.22 7.53 -3.85
CA LEU A 63 -1.83 7.91 -4.09
C LEU A 63 -1.66 9.43 -4.01
N TYR A 64 -0.45 9.86 -3.65
CA TYR A 64 0.02 11.22 -3.86
C TYR A 64 0.90 11.24 -5.12
N VAL A 65 0.76 12.26 -5.96
CA VAL A 65 1.49 12.39 -7.23
C VAL A 65 2.29 13.68 -7.21
N SER A 66 3.59 13.61 -7.52
CA SER A 66 4.42 14.81 -7.69
C SER A 66 3.89 15.63 -8.85
N ILE A 67 3.66 16.92 -8.64
CA ILE A 67 3.28 17.84 -9.70
C ILE A 67 4.48 18.76 -9.96
N ASP A 68 5.38 18.34 -10.85
CA ASP A 68 6.44 19.21 -11.35
C ASP A 68 5.78 20.43 -12.02
N CYS A 69 6.11 21.64 -11.57
CA CYS A 69 5.67 22.89 -12.20
C CYS A 69 6.66 23.37 -13.28
#